data_AF-A0A821WWJ9-F1
#
_entry.id   AF-A0A821WWJ9-F1
#
_cell.length_a   1.000
_cell.length_b   1.000
_cell.length_c   1.000
_cell.angle_alpha   90.00
_cell.angle_beta   90.00
_cell.angle_gamma   90.00
#
_symmetry.space_group_name_H-M   'P 1'
#
loop_
_entity.id
_entity.type
_entity.pdbx_description
1 polymer ?
#
loop_
_entity_poly.entity_id
_entity_poly.type
_entity_poly.pdbx_seq_one_letter_code
_entity_poly.pdbx_strand_id
1 'polypeptide(L)'
;YQLYVIHVVHREHVIPVVFCLLRRKNTTTYQEMINKILELAPARNPETIMLDFEKAVLNVLSNSFPHVSLSGCYFHLRQSIHRQLQTQGLQKQYEENIDFAHGIHKIAALVFIHPDNIINTFTD
;
A
#
# COMPACT_ATOMS: atom_id res chain seq x y z
N TYR A 1 7.24 -11.03 14.74
CA TYR A 1 8.25 -10.06 14.30
C TYR A 1 8.00 -9.70 12.84
N GLN A 2 8.28 -8.45 12.45
CA GLN A 2 8.18 -7.95 11.08
C GLN A 2 9.42 -7.09 10.80
N LEU A 3 10.05 -7.28 9.65
CA LEU A 3 10.99 -6.31 9.12
C LEU A 3 10.18 -5.24 8.35
N TYR A 4 10.23 -4.00 8.82
CA TYR A 4 9.60 -2.85 8.18
C TYR A 4 10.69 -1.99 7.55
N VAL A 5 10.55 -1.67 6.26
CA VAL A 5 11.57 -0.92 5.50
C VAL A 5 10.94 0.33 4.91
N ILE A 6 11.51 1.49 5.23
CA ILE A 6 11.10 2.77 4.67
C ILE A 6 12.04 3.10 3.53
N HIS A 7 11.44 3.38 2.38
CA HIS A 7 12.13 3.80 1.18
C HIS A 7 11.85 5.28 0.92
N VAL A 8 12.82 5.98 0.35
CA VAL A 8 12.69 7.35 -0.11
C VAL A 8 12.95 7.39 -1.61
N VAL A 9 12.14 8.19 -2.31
CA VAL A 9 12.39 8.51 -3.72
C VAL A 9 13.35 9.69 -3.77
N HIS A 10 14.51 9.51 -4.39
CA HIS A 10 15.48 10.57 -4.61
C HIS A 10 16.03 10.47 -6.04
N ARG A 11 15.84 11.54 -6.84
CA ARG A 11 16.28 11.59 -8.24
C ARG A 11 15.83 10.34 -9.02
N GLU A 12 14.54 10.01 -8.93
CA GLU A 12 13.93 8.85 -9.59
C GLU A 12 14.38 7.47 -9.07
N HIS A 13 15.28 7.42 -8.09
CA HIS A 13 15.68 6.17 -7.45
C HIS A 13 14.92 5.93 -6.16
N VAL A 14 14.51 4.68 -5.96
CA VAL A 14 13.92 4.21 -4.69
C VAL A 14 15.04 3.63 -3.83
N ILE A 15 15.33 4.29 -2.72
CA ILE A 15 16.46 3.96 -1.85
C ILE A 15 15.91 3.55 -0.47
N PRO A 16 16.22 2.34 0.04
CA PRO A 16 15.88 2.00 1.41
C PRO A 16 16.75 2.81 2.38
N VAL A 17 16.13 3.52 3.31
CA VAL A 17 16.83 4.45 4.20
C VAL A 17 16.66 4.12 5.69
N VAL A 18 15.59 3.41 6.05
CA VAL A 18 15.35 3.00 7.44
C VAL A 18 14.86 1.55 7.47
N PHE A 19 15.46 0.76 8.35
CA PHE A 19 15.09 -0.63 8.63
C PHE A 19 14.67 -0.74 10.09
N CYS A 20 13.46 -1.24 10.33
CA CYS A 20 12.89 -1.39 11.67
C CYS A 20 12.50 -2.85 11.90
N LEU A 21 13.04 -3.46 12.96
CA LEU A 21 12.60 -4.79 13.39
C LEU A 21 11.48 -4.64 14.43
N LEU A 22 10.25 -4.84 13.98
CA LEU A 22 9.05 -4.66 14.80
C LEU A 22 8.65 -5.98 15.46
N ARG A 23 8.24 -5.90 16.74
CA ARG A 23 7.77 -7.08 17.48
C ARG A 23 6.37 -7.51 17.04
N ARG A 24 5.50 -6.54 16.73
CA ARG A 24 4.06 -6.74 16.45
C ARG A 24 3.60 -5.81 15.33
N LYS A 25 2.52 -6.22 14.65
CA LYS A 25 1.80 -5.44 13.64
C LYS A 25 0.59 -4.76 14.26
N ASN A 26 0.83 -3.69 15.03
CA ASN A 26 -0.25 -2.98 15.73
C ASN A 26 0.05 -1.50 15.88
N THR A 27 -0.99 -0.71 16.15
CA THR A 27 -0.94 0.75 16.23
C THR A 27 0.15 1.24 17.19
N THR A 28 0.26 0.66 18.39
CA THR A 28 1.27 1.06 19.39
C THR A 28 2.69 0.88 18.85
N THR A 29 2.98 -0.27 18.24
CA THR A 29 4.32 -0.56 17.70
C THR A 29 4.68 0.38 16.56
N TYR A 30 3.73 0.68 15.67
CA TYR A 30 3.97 1.64 14.59
C TYR A 30 4.12 3.07 15.11
N GLN A 31 3.35 3.48 16.13
CA GLN A 31 3.49 4.80 16.73
C GLN A 31 4.88 4.98 17.36
N GLU A 32 5.36 3.98 18.11
CA GLU A 32 6.72 3.99 18.66
C GLU A 32 7.78 4.10 17.56
N MET A 33 7.62 3.33 16.47
CA MET A 33 8.51 3.39 15.31
C MET A 33 8.55 4.80 14.69
N ILE A 34 7.39 5.39 14.40
CA ILE A 34 7.29 6.72 13.78
C ILE A 34 7.85 7.80 14.71
N ASN A 35 7.52 7.76 16.00
CA ASN A 35 8.07 8.69 16.99
C ASN A 35 9.60 8.62 17.01
N LYS A 36 10.18 7.41 16.99
CA LYS A 36 11.63 7.25 16.99
C LYS A 36 12.27 7.77 15.70
N ILE A 37 11.62 7.60 14.56
CA ILE A 37 12.11 8.15 13.29
C ILE A 37 12.11 9.68 13.32
N LEU A 38 11.02 10.29 13.83
CA LEU A 38 10.91 11.75 13.93
C LEU A 38 11.92 12.36 14.93
N GLU A 39 12.27 11.61 15.99
CA GLU A 39 13.34 11.98 16.92
C GLU A 39 14.71 12.00 16.23
N LEU A 40 15.01 10.97 15.42
CA LEU A 40 16.32 10.81 14.74
C LEU A 40 16.48 11.70 13.51
N ALA A 41 15.37 11.99 12.82
CA ALA A 41 15.33 12.81 11.61
C ALA A 41 14.28 13.91 11.77
N PRO A 42 14.54 14.90 12.64
CA PRO A 42 13.62 16.02 12.84
C PRO A 42 13.46 16.83 11.53
N ALA A 43 12.31 17.48 11.38
CA ALA A 43 11.96 18.32 10.22
C ALA A 43 11.81 17.59 8.87
N ARG A 44 11.54 16.28 8.86
CA ARG A 44 11.09 15.57 7.65
C ARG A 44 9.59 15.77 7.44
N ASN A 45 9.23 16.49 6.39
CA ASN A 45 7.85 16.69 5.97
C ASN A 45 7.67 16.15 4.55
N PRO A 46 7.42 14.84 4.37
CA PRO A 46 7.15 14.29 3.05
C PRO A 46 5.87 14.90 2.48
N GLU A 47 5.81 15.09 1.17
CA GLU A 47 4.59 15.52 0.48
C GLU A 47 3.61 14.37 0.32
N THR A 48 4.14 13.17 0.06
CA THR A 48 3.36 11.94 -0.10
C THR A 48 4.04 10.79 0.62
N ILE A 49 3.24 9.94 1.26
CA ILE A 49 3.68 8.64 1.78
C ILE A 49 2.86 7.56 1.08
N MET A 50 3.56 6.65 0.41
CA MET A 50 2.97 5.44 -0.16
C MET A 50 3.21 4.26 0.79
N LEU A 51 2.16 3.49 1.08
CA LEU A 51 2.21 2.40 2.04
C LEU A 51 1.33 1.22 1.63
N ASP A 52 1.45 0.12 2.37
CA ASP A 52 0.49 -0.97 2.28
C ASP A 52 -0.88 -0.56 2.87
N PHE A 53 -1.89 -1.41 2.68
CA PHE A 53 -3.26 -1.15 3.13
C PHE A 53 -3.50 -1.54 4.59
N GLU A 54 -2.45 -1.59 5.43
CA GLU A 54 -2.61 -1.96 6.83
C GLU A 54 -3.20 -0.78 7.64
N LYS A 55 -4.43 -0.96 8.12
CA LYS A 55 -5.20 0.08 8.83
C LYS A 55 -4.46 0.68 10.03
N ALA A 56 -3.67 -0.13 10.74
CA ALA A 56 -2.94 0.31 11.92
C ALA A 56 -1.88 1.36 11.58
N VAL A 57 -1.08 1.14 10.53
CA VAL A 57 -0.03 2.10 10.12
C VAL A 57 -0.65 3.32 9.42
N LEU A 58 -1.71 3.14 8.64
CA LEU A 58 -2.49 4.24 8.07
C LEU A 58 -2.93 5.24 9.15
N ASN A 59 -3.56 4.75 10.21
CA ASN A 59 -4.02 5.61 11.31
C ASN A 59 -2.87 6.35 12.00
N VAL A 60 -1.74 5.67 12.25
CA VAL A 60 -0.57 6.29 12.87
C VAL A 60 -0.01 7.41 11.99
N LEU A 61 0.10 7.18 10.68
CA LEU A 61 0.63 8.16 9.74
C LEU A 61 -0.33 9.34 9.56
N SER A 62 -1.64 9.11 9.44
CA SER A 62 -2.63 10.19 9.36
C SER A 62 -2.57 11.12 10.58
N ASN A 63 -2.35 10.56 11.77
CA ASN A 63 -2.23 11.35 13.00
C ASN A 63 -0.87 12.06 13.10
N SER A 64 0.21 11.41 12.65
CA SER A 64 1.57 11.95 12.76
C SER A 64 1.89 12.97 11.66
N PHE A 65 1.21 12.89 10.52
CA PHE A 65 1.41 13.73 9.34
C PHE A 65 0.05 14.18 8.76
N PRO A 66 -0.68 15.10 9.43
CA PRO A 66 -2.05 15.47 9.04
C PRO A 66 -2.16 16.16 7.68
N HIS A 67 -1.04 16.63 7.12
CA HIS A 67 -0.98 17.36 5.85
C HIS A 67 -0.34 16.56 4.72
N VAL A 68 0.08 15.31 4.96
CA VAL A 68 0.67 14.47 3.92
C VAL A 68 -0.41 13.81 3.07
N SER A 69 -0.15 13.65 1.78
CA SER A 69 -0.96 12.78 0.94
C SER A 69 -0.61 11.33 1.23
N LEU A 70 -1.58 10.54 1.72
CA LEU A 70 -1.42 9.10 1.92
C LEU A 70 -1.94 8.36 0.68
N SER A 71 -1.11 7.48 0.12
CA SER A 71 -1.49 6.68 -1.04
C SER A 71 -1.26 5.19 -0.82
N GLY A 72 -2.21 4.38 -1.26
CA GLY A 72 -2.10 2.93 -1.25
C GLY A 72 -1.18 2.44 -2.36
N CYS A 73 -0.29 1.51 -2.05
CA CYS A 73 0.66 0.97 -3.02
C CYS A 73 -0.02 0.00 -4.00
N TYR A 74 -0.03 0.35 -5.29
CA TYR A 74 -0.62 -0.49 -6.35
C TYR A 74 -0.05 -1.92 -6.39
N PHE A 75 1.26 -2.06 -6.17
CA PHE A 75 1.92 -3.37 -6.13
C PHE A 75 1.32 -4.27 -5.03
N HIS A 76 1.13 -3.73 -3.83
CA HIS A 76 0.53 -4.47 -2.72
C HIS A 76 -0.95 -4.78 -2.96
N LEU A 77 -1.68 -3.90 -3.64
CA LEU A 77 -3.06 -4.18 -4.07
C LEU A 77 -3.10 -5.39 -5.02
N ARG A 78 -2.27 -5.37 -6.08
CA ARG A 78 -2.17 -6.49 -7.04
C ARG A 78 -1.81 -7.79 -6.35
N GLN A 79 -0.88 -7.76 -5.41
CA GLN A 79 -0.49 -8.94 -4.63
C GLN A 79 -1.65 -9.46 -3.78
N SER A 80 -2.44 -8.58 -3.15
CA SER A 80 -3.62 -8.97 -2.38
C SER A 80 -4.72 -9.56 -3.25
N ILE A 81 -4.98 -9.00 -4.44
CA ILE A 81 -5.90 -9.58 -5.43
C ILE A 81 -5.44 -10.99 -5.82
N HIS A 82 -4.15 -11.18 -6.10
CA HIS A 82 -3.62 -12.50 -6.47
C HIS A 82 -3.75 -13.52 -5.34
N ARG A 83 -3.45 -13.15 -4.09
CA ARG A 83 -3.69 -14.02 -2.91
C ARG A 83 -5.16 -14.40 -2.76
N GLN A 84 -6.07 -13.47 -3.04
CA GLN A 84 -7.50 -13.75 -3.00
C GLN A 84 -7.89 -14.79 -4.06
N LEU A 85 -7.37 -14.67 -5.29
CA LEU A 85 -7.61 -15.68 -6.34
C LEU A 85 -7.17 -17.08 -5.91
N GLN A 86 -5.99 -17.20 -5.32
CA GLN A 86 -5.50 -18.47 -4.79
C GLN A 86 -6.40 -19.02 -3.67
N THR A 87 -6.81 -18.16 -2.74
CA THR A 87 -7.68 -18.53 -1.62
C THR A 87 -9.05 -19.04 -2.09
N GLN A 88 -9.55 -18.49 -3.20
CA GLN A 88 -10.80 -18.90 -3.83
C GLN A 88 -10.64 -20.09 -4.80
N GLY A 89 -9.43 -20.63 -4.97
CA GLY A 89 -9.16 -21.72 -5.93
C GLY A 89 -9.25 -21.30 -7.40
N LEU A 90 -9.22 -19.99 -7.69
CA LEU A 90 -9.39 -19.42 -9.03
C LEU A 90 -8.08 -19.29 -9.82
N GLN A 91 -6.96 -19.77 -9.26
CA GLN A 91 -5.63 -19.62 -9.88
C GLN A 91 -5.57 -20.24 -11.28
N LYS A 92 -6.04 -21.48 -11.44
CA LYS A 92 -6.04 -22.17 -12.74
C LYS A 92 -6.88 -21.42 -13.78
N GLN A 93 -8.04 -20.93 -13.38
CA GLN A 93 -8.90 -20.12 -14.25
C GLN A 93 -8.23 -18.79 -14.65
N TYR A 94 -7.53 -18.15 -13.72
CA TYR A 94 -6.75 -16.95 -14.01
C TYR A 94 -5.60 -17.19 -14.98
N GLU A 95 -4.96 -18.35 -14.94
CA GLU A 95 -3.83 -18.70 -15.81
C GLU A 95 -4.29 -19.16 -17.20
N GLU A 96 -5.42 -19.86 -17.30
CA GLU A 96 -5.87 -20.52 -18.54
C GLU A 96 -6.96 -19.75 -19.31
N ASN A 97 -7.67 -18.81 -18.67
CA ASN A 97 -8.74 -18.04 -19.30
C ASN A 97 -8.38 -16.55 -19.40
N ILE A 98 -8.11 -16.09 -20.62
CA ILE A 98 -7.70 -14.71 -20.91
C ILE A 98 -8.77 -13.67 -20.56
N ASP A 99 -10.05 -13.97 -20.78
CA ASP A 99 -11.15 -13.05 -20.47
C ASP A 99 -11.32 -12.88 -18.97
N PHE A 100 -11.16 -13.97 -18.21
CA PHE A 100 -11.15 -13.92 -16.76
C PHE A 100 -9.95 -13.12 -16.23
N ALA A 101 -8.74 -13.37 -16.75
CA ALA A 101 -7.55 -12.62 -16.39
C ALA A 101 -7.71 -11.12 -16.69
N HIS A 102 -8.27 -10.78 -17.84
CA HIS A 102 -8.62 -9.41 -18.20
C HIS A 102 -9.63 -8.79 -17.23
N GLY A 103 -10.66 -9.53 -16.81
CA GLY A 103 -11.60 -9.09 -15.77
C GLY A 103 -10.91 -8.74 -14.45
N ILE A 104 -9.98 -9.59 -13.99
CA ILE A 104 -9.17 -9.31 -12.80
C ILE A 104 -8.28 -8.07 -12.98
N HIS A 105 -7.70 -7.89 -14.17
CA HIS A 105 -6.94 -6.69 -14.49
C HIS A 105 -7.80 -5.42 -14.45
N LYS A 106 -9.04 -5.49 -14.96
CA LYS A 106 -10.00 -4.38 -14.86
C LYS A 106 -10.29 -4.01 -13.39
N ILE A 107 -10.49 -5.00 -12.51
CA ILE A 107 -10.68 -4.75 -11.07
C ILE A 107 -9.49 -3.96 -10.49
N ALA A 108 -8.26 -4.37 -10.80
CA ALA A 108 -7.10 -3.64 -10.33
C ALA A 108 -6.99 -2.22 -10.93
N ALA A 109 -7.44 -2.03 -12.18
CA ALA A 109 -7.39 -0.75 -12.87
C ALA A 109 -8.37 0.30 -12.31
N LEU A 110 -9.39 -0.12 -11.55
CA LEU A 110 -10.39 0.78 -10.95
C LEU A 110 -9.76 1.89 -10.10
N VAL A 111 -8.59 1.66 -9.52
CA VAL A 111 -7.89 2.68 -8.70
C VAL A 111 -7.42 3.90 -9.50
N PHE A 112 -7.37 3.81 -10.83
CA PHE A 112 -6.98 4.90 -11.73
C PHE A 112 -8.18 5.64 -12.31
N ILE A 113 -9.39 5.25 -11.95
CA ILE A 113 -10.63 5.85 -12.41
C ILE A 113 -11.15 6.79 -11.32
N HIS A 114 -11.61 7.97 -11.71
CA HIS A 114 -12.26 8.88 -10.78
C HIS A 114 -13.48 8.18 -10.13
N PRO A 115 -13.71 8.30 -8.81
CA PRO A 115 -14.79 7.59 -8.12
C PRO A 115 -16.15 7.68 -8.79
N ASP A 116 -16.50 8.86 -9.31
CA ASP A 116 -17.77 9.12 -10.00
C ASP A 116 -17.93 8.36 -11.32
N ASN A 117 -16.83 7.92 -11.93
CA ASN A 117 -16.81 7.22 -13.21
C ASN A 117 -16.67 5.71 -13.07
N ILE A 118 -16.46 5.20 -11.84
CA ILE A 118 -16.21 3.78 -11.59
C ILE A 118 -17.39 2.92 -12.05
N ILE A 119 -18.63 3.31 -11.71
CA ILE A 119 -19.83 2.52 -12.05
C ILE A 119 -19.95 2.41 -13.58
N ASN A 120 -19.95 3.55 -14.27
CA ASN A 120 -20.10 3.60 -15.73
C ASN A 120 -19.01 2.78 -16.43
N THR A 121 -17.75 2.89 -15.99
CA THR A 121 -16.63 2.19 -16.63
C THR A 121 -16.59 0.69 -16.35
N PHE A 122 -17.21 0.23 -15.25
CA PHE A 122 -17.20 -1.18 -14.87
C PHE A 122 -18.41 -1.97 -15.40
N THR A 123 -19.51 -1.28 -15.74
CA THR A 123 -20.72 -1.89 -16.29
C THR A 123 -20.75 -1.98 -17.82
N ASP A 124 -19.84 -1.28 -18.50
CA ASP A 124 -19.63 -1.32 -19.96
C ASP A 124 -18.60 -2.41 -20.38
#